data_AF-A0A953JFD1-F1
#
_entry.id   AF-A0A953JFD1-F1
#
_cell.length_a   1.000
_cell.length_b   1.000
_cell.length_c   1.000
_cell.angle_alpha   90.00
_cell.angle_beta   90.00
_cell.angle_gamma   90.00
#
_symmetry.space_group_name_H-M   'P 1'
#
loop_
_entity.id
_entity.type
_entity.pdbx_description
1 polymer ?
#
loop_
_entity_poly.entity_id
_entity_poly.type
_entity_poly.pdbx_seq_one_letter_code
_entity_poly.pdbx_strand_id
1 'polypeptide(L)'
;MSLADHIRAESARLAAACTTCGECVRACPMTPYAAGVDAADPRAVAAGMVDVLRDGPGTLEALAWIAACCRSALCTAACPEGLDAAVMLRLAGFRARGALNGQPRIPVKEDTQFSPRVKAFARLTMTEEEQAQWL
;
A
#
# COMPACT_ATOMS: atom_id res chain seq x y z
N MET A 1 13.71 9.39 20.37
CA MET A 1 13.15 9.14 19.03
C MET A 1 12.02 8.15 19.14
N SER A 2 10.81 8.55 18.75
CA SER A 2 9.60 7.73 18.72
C SER A 2 9.59 6.77 17.51
N LEU A 3 8.65 5.81 17.47
CA LEU A 3 8.44 4.98 16.28
C LEU A 3 8.07 5.83 15.05
N ALA A 4 7.24 6.86 15.24
CA ALA A 4 6.87 7.78 14.17
C ALA A 4 8.10 8.52 13.63
N ASP A 5 9.04 8.91 14.50
CA ASP A 5 10.29 9.57 14.08
C ASP A 5 11.15 8.65 13.22
N HIS A 6 11.30 7.37 13.61
CA HIS A 6 12.03 6.38 12.81
C HIS A 6 11.38 6.15 11.44
N ILE A 7 10.04 6.04 11.40
CA ILE A 7 9.31 5.90 10.14
C ILE A 7 9.49 7.13 9.25
N ARG A 8 9.49 8.35 9.81
CA ARG A 8 9.75 9.58 9.06
C ARG A 8 11.16 9.63 8.50
N ALA A 9 12.17 9.35 9.33
CA ALA A 9 13.57 9.33 8.91
C ALA A 9 13.81 8.32 7.77
N GLU A 10 13.31 7.08 7.93
CA GLU A 10 13.51 6.04 6.91
C GLU A 10 12.74 6.34 5.62
N SER A 11 11.52 6.90 5.73
CA SER A 11 10.77 7.30 4.53
C SER A 11 11.46 8.42 3.77
N ALA A 12 12.06 9.40 4.47
CA ALA A 12 12.82 10.46 3.85
C ALA A 12 14.06 9.91 3.13
N ARG A 13 14.77 8.96 3.75
CA ARG A 13 15.93 8.28 3.14
C ARG A 13 15.55 7.53 1.86
N LEU A 14 14.50 6.71 1.90
CA LEU A 14 14.00 5.96 0.75
C LEU A 14 13.49 6.89 -0.35
N ALA A 15 12.76 7.94 0.02
CA ALA A 15 12.23 8.94 -0.91
C ALA A 15 13.34 9.76 -1.58
N ALA A 16 14.49 9.96 -0.93
CA ALA A 16 15.65 10.63 -1.53
C ALA A 16 16.38 9.75 -2.54
N ALA A 17 16.38 8.43 -2.34
CA ALA A 17 17.02 7.47 -3.23
C ALA A 17 16.16 7.09 -4.46
N CYS A 18 14.84 7.30 -4.40
CA CYS A 18 13.92 6.94 -5.47
C CYS A 18 14.02 7.91 -6.66
N THR A 19 14.20 7.37 -7.86
CA THR A 19 14.27 8.13 -9.13
C THR A 19 12.90 8.40 -9.77
N THR A 20 11.83 7.93 -9.12
CA THR A 20 10.44 7.96 -9.63
C THR A 20 10.27 7.32 -11.02
N CYS A 21 11.10 6.32 -11.35
CA CYS A 21 11.10 5.65 -12.65
C CYS A 21 9.80 4.92 -13.02
N GLY A 22 9.01 4.50 -12.02
CA GLY A 22 7.70 3.88 -12.21
C GLY A 22 7.69 2.37 -12.45
N GLU A 23 8.84 1.69 -12.47
CA GLU A 23 8.91 0.23 -12.69
C GLU A 23 8.16 -0.57 -11.62
N CYS A 24 8.18 -0.09 -10.37
CA CYS A 24 7.39 -0.66 -9.28
C CYS A 24 5.87 -0.62 -9.54
N VAL A 25 5.38 0.41 -10.24
CA VAL A 25 3.96 0.56 -10.62
C VAL A 25 3.63 -0.36 -11.79
N ARG A 26 4.52 -0.45 -12.80
CA ARG A 26 4.36 -1.36 -13.95
C ARG A 26 4.30 -2.83 -13.52
N ALA A 27 5.13 -3.23 -12.57
CA ALA A 27 5.18 -4.59 -12.05
C ALA A 27 4.03 -4.95 -11.10
N CYS A 28 3.23 -3.96 -10.67
CA CYS A 28 2.20 -4.19 -9.66
C CYS A 28 0.96 -4.87 -10.27
N PRO A 29 0.52 -6.04 -9.75
CA PRO A 29 -0.66 -6.72 -10.26
C PRO A 29 -1.96 -5.98 -9.89
N MET A 30 -1.89 -5.01 -8.96
CA MET A 30 -3.04 -4.22 -8.53
C MET A 30 -3.26 -2.97 -9.37
N THR A 31 -2.34 -2.62 -10.26
CA THR A 31 -2.46 -1.44 -11.13
C THR A 31 -3.78 -1.43 -11.94
N PRO A 32 -4.23 -2.54 -12.58
CA PRO A 32 -5.51 -2.57 -13.31
C PRO A 32 -6.75 -2.39 -12.42
N TYR A 33 -6.63 -2.59 -11.11
CA TYR A 33 -7.74 -2.55 -10.16
C TYR A 33 -7.73 -1.29 -9.29
N ALA A 34 -6.70 -0.46 -9.41
CA ALA A 34 -6.59 0.81 -8.71
C ALA A 34 -7.11 1.92 -9.63
N ALA A 35 -8.16 2.62 -9.18
CA ALA A 35 -8.87 3.61 -9.99
C ALA A 35 -7.92 4.64 -10.63
N GLY A 36 -7.92 4.69 -11.97
CA GLY A 36 -7.14 5.64 -12.78
C GLY A 36 -5.65 5.31 -12.93
N VAL A 37 -5.13 4.29 -12.25
CA VAL A 37 -3.68 3.99 -12.25
C VAL A 37 -3.23 3.32 -13.55
N ASP A 38 -4.09 2.50 -14.16
CA ASP A 38 -3.84 1.80 -15.42
C ASP A 38 -3.68 2.75 -16.63
N ALA A 39 -4.40 3.88 -16.61
CA ALA A 39 -4.33 4.92 -17.63
C ALA A 39 -3.29 6.02 -17.33
N ALA A 40 -2.72 6.04 -16.12
CA ALA A 40 -1.76 7.07 -15.70
C ALA A 40 -0.33 6.72 -16.11
N ASP A 41 0.53 7.74 -16.21
CA ASP A 41 1.97 7.52 -16.34
C ASP A 41 2.52 6.86 -15.05
N PRO A 42 3.12 5.66 -15.13
CA PRO A 42 3.73 4.99 -13.98
C PRO A 42 4.73 5.86 -13.21
N ARG A 43 5.44 6.78 -13.90
CA ARG A 43 6.38 7.71 -13.26
C ARG A 43 5.64 8.71 -12.37
N ALA A 44 4.52 9.24 -12.84
CA ALA A 44 3.68 10.16 -12.07
C ALA A 44 3.09 9.50 -10.83
N VAL A 45 2.63 8.25 -10.94
CA VAL A 45 2.11 7.46 -9.80
C VAL A 45 3.22 7.20 -8.77
N ALA A 46 4.42 6.80 -9.21
CA ALA A 46 5.56 6.61 -8.32
C ALA A 46 5.99 7.92 -7.64
N ALA A 47 6.01 9.04 -8.37
CA ALA A 47 6.28 10.36 -7.82
C ALA A 47 5.25 10.78 -6.76
N GLY A 48 3.95 10.52 -7.00
CA GLY A 48 2.90 10.76 -6.02
C GLY A 48 3.08 9.92 -4.74
N MET A 49 3.52 8.66 -4.85
CA MET A 49 3.84 7.83 -3.69
C MET A 49 5.05 8.38 -2.90
N VAL A 50 6.08 8.84 -3.60
CA VAL A 50 7.25 9.51 -3.00
C VAL A 50 6.84 10.81 -2.30
N ASP A 51 5.90 11.57 -2.86
CA ASP A 51 5.34 12.75 -2.21
C ASP A 51 4.63 12.38 -0.89
N VAL A 52 3.82 11.31 -0.88
CA VAL A 52 3.20 10.79 0.35
C VAL A 52 4.25 10.40 1.39
N LEU A 53 5.37 9.78 1.00
CA LEU A 53 6.46 9.43 1.93
C LEU A 53 7.10 10.65 2.59
N ARG A 54 7.08 11.79 1.91
CA ARG A 54 7.57 13.10 2.38
C ARG A 54 6.48 13.92 3.08
N ASP A 55 5.38 13.27 3.47
CA ASP A 55 4.22 13.89 4.11
C ASP A 55 3.45 14.90 3.22
N GLY A 56 3.76 14.94 1.92
CA GLY A 56 2.97 15.65 0.92
C GLY A 56 1.65 14.94 0.62
N PRO A 57 0.71 15.60 -0.09
CA PRO A 57 -0.64 15.11 -0.35
C PRO A 57 -0.70 13.84 -1.22
N GLY A 58 0.28 13.62 -2.10
CA GLY A 58 0.20 12.63 -3.18
C GLY A 58 -0.81 13.00 -4.26
N THR A 59 -0.86 12.19 -5.33
CA THR A 59 -1.91 12.28 -6.37
C THR A 59 -3.05 11.31 -6.09
N LEU A 60 -4.19 11.48 -6.76
CA LEU A 60 -5.34 10.56 -6.62
C LEU A 60 -4.97 9.14 -7.02
N GLU A 61 -4.22 8.98 -8.12
CA GLU A 61 -3.76 7.70 -8.64
C GLU A 61 -2.74 7.05 -7.68
N ALA A 62 -1.83 7.84 -7.10
CA ALA A 62 -0.91 7.32 -6.09
C ALA A 62 -1.66 6.84 -4.83
N LEU A 63 -2.65 7.60 -4.35
CA LEU A 63 -3.48 7.19 -3.21
C LEU A 63 -4.31 5.95 -3.53
N ALA A 64 -4.89 5.85 -4.73
CA ALA A 64 -5.59 4.65 -5.20
C ALA A 64 -4.67 3.43 -5.23
N TRP A 65 -3.44 3.59 -5.76
CA TRP A 65 -2.44 2.53 -5.82
C TRP A 65 -1.99 2.08 -4.42
N ILE A 66 -1.71 3.03 -3.53
CA ILE A 66 -1.38 2.76 -2.11
C ILE A 66 -2.52 2.01 -1.42
N ALA A 67 -3.77 2.41 -1.66
CA ALA A 67 -4.95 1.77 -1.07
C ALA A 67 -5.17 0.34 -1.57
N ALA A 68 -4.84 0.06 -2.84
CA ALA A 68 -5.02 -1.23 -3.48
C ALA A 68 -3.94 -2.27 -3.13
N CYS A 69 -2.86 -1.89 -2.44
CA CYS A 69 -1.73 -2.78 -2.16
C CYS A 69 -2.14 -4.09 -1.46
N CYS A 70 -1.92 -5.21 -2.15
CA CYS A 70 -2.17 -6.56 -1.65
C CYS A 70 -0.93 -7.25 -1.04
N ARG A 71 0.22 -6.54 -1.00
CA ARG A 71 1.53 -7.05 -0.53
C ARG A 71 2.12 -8.18 -1.40
N SER A 72 1.96 -8.13 -2.72
CA SER A 72 2.59 -9.09 -3.63
C SER A 72 4.12 -9.03 -3.66
N ALA A 73 4.70 -7.88 -3.27
CA ALA A 73 6.15 -7.58 -3.29
C ALA A 73 6.84 -7.63 -4.68
N LEU A 74 6.09 -7.82 -5.77
CA LEU A 74 6.63 -7.81 -7.14
C LEU A 74 7.32 -6.47 -7.49
N CYS A 75 6.88 -5.38 -6.88
CA CYS A 75 7.47 -4.05 -7.04
C CYS A 75 8.91 -3.96 -6.52
N THR A 76 9.29 -4.73 -5.49
CA THR A 76 10.64 -4.71 -4.92
C THR A 76 11.64 -5.35 -5.89
N ALA A 77 11.28 -6.48 -6.51
CA ALA A 77 12.12 -7.14 -7.51
C ALA A 77 12.29 -6.29 -8.79
N ALA A 78 11.32 -5.44 -9.11
CA ALA A 78 11.33 -4.61 -10.31
C ALA A 78 12.08 -3.28 -10.16
N CYS A 79 12.49 -2.88 -8.94
CA CYS A 79 13.13 -1.59 -8.72
C CYS A 79 14.59 -1.59 -9.21
N PRO A 80 14.96 -0.78 -10.22
CA PRO A 80 16.33 -0.76 -10.74
C PRO A 80 17.34 -0.16 -9.76
N GLU A 81 16.89 0.64 -8.78
CA GLU A 81 17.71 1.20 -7.71
C GLU A 81 17.90 0.24 -6.52
N GLY A 82 17.29 -0.95 -6.55
CA GLY A 82 17.37 -1.94 -5.46
C GLY A 82 16.65 -1.52 -4.18
N LEU A 83 15.69 -0.58 -4.26
CA LEU A 83 14.88 -0.16 -3.12
C LEU A 83 13.77 -1.18 -2.83
N ASP A 84 13.45 -1.36 -1.55
CA ASP A 84 12.28 -2.13 -1.14
C ASP A 84 10.99 -1.33 -1.33
N ALA A 85 10.49 -1.32 -2.56
CA ALA A 85 9.27 -0.62 -2.94
C ALA A 85 8.03 -1.13 -2.17
N ALA A 86 8.00 -2.40 -1.74
CA ALA A 86 6.92 -2.93 -0.91
C ALA A 86 6.92 -2.31 0.50
N VAL A 87 8.10 -2.12 1.09
CA VAL A 87 8.25 -1.36 2.34
C VAL A 87 7.85 0.10 2.13
N MET A 88 8.32 0.74 1.05
CA MET A 88 7.91 2.12 0.72
C MET A 88 6.38 2.26 0.66
N LEU A 89 5.68 1.35 -0.04
CA LEU A 89 4.21 1.33 -0.08
C LEU A 89 3.56 1.17 1.29
N ARG A 90 4.16 0.35 2.17
CA ARG A 90 3.66 0.18 3.54
C ARG A 90 3.80 1.48 4.34
N LEU A 91 4.93 2.15 4.25
CA LEU A 91 5.18 3.43 4.95
C LEU A 91 4.30 4.56 4.39
N ALA A 92 4.07 4.59 3.08
CA ALA A 92 3.12 5.50 2.44
C ALA A 92 1.67 5.20 2.89
N GLY A 93 1.31 3.92 2.97
CA GLY A 93 -0.01 3.47 3.45
C GLY A 93 -0.30 3.88 4.90
N PHE A 94 0.69 3.83 5.80
CA PHE A 94 0.52 4.34 7.16
C PHE A 94 0.19 5.83 7.18
N ARG A 95 0.88 6.64 6.36
CA ARG A 95 0.63 8.08 6.26
C ARG A 95 -0.71 8.40 5.62
N ALA A 96 -1.04 7.73 4.52
CA ALA A 96 -2.30 7.92 3.83
C ALA A 96 -3.50 7.53 4.71
N ARG A 97 -3.34 6.61 5.66
CA ARG A 97 -4.37 6.23 6.65
C ARG A 97 -4.33 7.05 7.93
N GLY A 98 -3.46 8.05 8.03
CA GLY A 98 -3.37 8.93 9.20
C GLY A 98 -2.65 8.33 10.42
N ALA A 99 -1.99 7.18 10.30
CA ALA A 99 -1.39 6.45 11.44
C ALA A 99 -0.21 7.18 12.11
N LEU A 100 0.27 8.28 11.54
CA LEU A 100 1.35 9.13 12.08
C LEU A 100 0.83 10.51 12.52
N ASN A 101 -0.35 10.57 13.13
CA ASN A 101 -1.04 11.80 13.57
C ASN A 101 -1.49 12.72 12.43
N GLY A 102 -1.74 12.16 11.24
CA GLY A 102 -2.24 12.89 10.07
C GLY A 102 -3.72 12.62 9.82
N GLN A 103 -4.37 13.45 9.00
CA GLN A 103 -5.72 13.15 8.53
C GLN A 103 -5.70 12.00 7.51
N PRO A 104 -6.58 11.00 7.64
CA PRO A 104 -6.71 9.96 6.63
C PRO A 104 -7.13 10.53 5.27
N ARG A 105 -6.42 10.10 4.22
CA ARG A 105 -6.66 10.43 2.80
C ARG A 105 -7.14 9.22 2.00
N ILE A 106 -6.96 8.02 2.55
CA ILE A 106 -7.56 6.79 2.03
C ILE A 106 -8.39 6.13 3.14
N PRO A 107 -9.39 5.30 2.80
CA PRO A 107 -10.27 4.67 3.78
C PRO A 107 -9.48 3.91 4.84
N VAL A 108 -9.84 4.09 6.12
CA VAL A 108 -9.29 3.30 7.24
C VAL A 108 -10.28 2.19 7.55
N LYS A 109 -9.79 0.97 7.84
CA LYS A 109 -10.67 -0.12 8.26
C LYS A 109 -11.28 0.24 9.62
N GLU A 110 -12.59 0.38 9.67
CA GLU A 110 -13.33 0.68 10.90
C GLU A 110 -13.27 -0.50 11.88
N ASP A 111 -13.39 -1.72 11.36
CA ASP A 111 -13.29 -2.94 12.14
C ASP A 111 -12.17 -3.86 11.61
N THR A 112 -11.07 -3.92 12.35
CA THR A 112 -9.93 -4.78 12.02
C THR A 112 -10.23 -6.26 12.25
N GLN A 113 -11.26 -6.60 13.02
CA GLN A 113 -11.65 -7.96 13.37
C GLN A 113 -12.77 -8.52 12.49
N PHE A 114 -13.31 -7.75 11.54
CA PHE A 114 -14.42 -8.20 10.69
C PHE A 114 -14.11 -9.52 9.98
N SER A 115 -13.01 -9.60 9.22
CA SER A 115 -12.66 -10.82 8.49
C SER A 115 -12.35 -12.01 9.42
N PRO A 116 -11.57 -11.86 10.52
CA PRO A 116 -11.44 -12.92 11.53
C PRO A 116 -12.79 -13.43 12.08
N ARG A 117 -13.73 -12.53 12.40
CA ARG A 117 -15.05 -12.90 12.92
C ARG A 117 -15.89 -13.67 11.89
N VAL A 118 -15.87 -13.22 10.63
CA VAL A 118 -16.55 -13.93 9.52
C VAL A 118 -15.96 -15.34 9.34
N LYS A 119 -14.63 -15.48 9.38
CA LYS A 119 -13.96 -16.79 9.28
C LYS A 119 -14.30 -17.70 10.47
N ALA A 120 -14.37 -17.15 11.67
CA ALA A 120 -14.79 -17.90 12.85
C ALA A 120 -16.24 -18.37 12.73
N PHE A 121 -17.15 -17.48 12.30
CA PHE A 121 -18.54 -17.84 12.06
C PHE A 121 -18.69 -18.95 11.02
N ALA A 122 -18.02 -18.83 9.88
CA ALA A 122 -18.02 -19.84 8.82
C ALA A 122 -17.60 -21.23 9.34
N ARG A 123 -16.54 -21.30 10.15
CA ARG A 123 -16.07 -22.56 10.77
C ARG A 123 -17.07 -23.19 11.75
N LEU A 124 -17.94 -22.37 12.34
CA LEU A 124 -18.94 -22.84 13.32
C LEU A 124 -20.24 -23.31 12.66
N THR A 125 -20.53 -22.85 11.44
CA THR A 125 -21.84 -23.07 10.79
C THR A 125 -21.78 -23.91 9.52
N MET A 126 -20.63 -24.00 8.86
CA MET A 126 -20.45 -24.79 7.64
C MET A 126 -20.07 -26.24 7.96
N THR A 127 -20.54 -27.17 7.14
CA THR A 127 -20.12 -28.58 7.17
C THR A 127 -18.64 -28.74 6.82
N GLU A 128 -18.03 -29.88 7.14
CA GLU A 128 -16.62 -30.15 6.80
C GLU A 128 -16.35 -30.06 5.29
N GLU A 129 -17.29 -30.52 4.47
CA GLU A 129 -17.21 -30.45 3.01
C GLU A 129 -17.24 -29.01 2.51
N GLU A 130 -18.18 -28.20 3.01
CA GLU A 130 -18.27 -26.79 2.64
C GLU A 130 -17.04 -25.99 3.11
N GLN A 131 -16.50 -26.31 4.29
CA GLN A 131 -15.26 -25.68 4.77
C GLN A 131 -14.08 -26.00 3.84
N ALA A 132 -13.96 -27.26 3.38
CA ALA A 132 -12.90 -27.65 2.44
C ALA A 132 -13.02 -26.94 1.08
N GLN A 133 -14.23 -26.58 0.66
CA GLN A 133 -14.47 -25.89 -0.60
C GLN A 133 -14.21 -24.37 -0.53
N TRP A 134 -14.57 -23.72 0.59
CA TRP A 134 -14.71 -22.26 0.64
C TRP A 134 -13.77 -21.51 1.60
N LEU A 135 -13.08 -22.20 2.52
CA LEU A 135 -12.17 -21.58 3.51
C LEU A 135 -10.69 -21.83 3.22
#